data_AF-A0A662KYK4-F1
#
_entry.id   AF-A0A662KYK4-F1
#
_cell.length_a   1.000
_cell.length_b   1.000
_cell.length_c   1.000
_cell.angle_alpha   90.00
_cell.angle_beta   90.00
_cell.angle_gamma   90.00
#
_symmetry.space_group_name_H-M   'P 1'
#
loop_
_entity.id
_entity.type
_entity.pdbx_description
1 polymer ?
#
loop_
_entity_poly.entity_id
_entity_poly.type
_entity_poly.pdbx_seq_one_letter_code
_entity_poly.pdbx_strand_id
1 'polypeptide(L)'
;TKSFDWNDKNIEGLWEITAKYGIPYFSNFINSDMDPEDARSMCCRLRIDNRVLEKRGGGLFGSNPLTGSIGVVTINMPRIGYLSKNEDEFMERLEKLMIKAKESLEIKRKILERFTEGGLYPYTKFYLRDVKERFGEYWKNHFSTIGLIGMNEACLNLFGENIGSEMGIKFVLKVLDFMRDKLLEFQEETGNNYNLEATPAEGTSYRLAMADKQKYPNIICANEKDYKNGAEPFYTNSTQLPVNFTNDVFEALDLQDEIQTKYTGGTVLHIFAGERIENPNAIKVLVRKICEKYHLPYFTFTPTFSICPTHGYLTGEHEKCPKCGAICEVYSRAVGYLRPVSQWNKGKQEEFKMRKTFEAR
;
A
#
# COMPACT_ATOMS: atom_id res chain seq x y z
N THR A 1 -2.11 -15.21 -14.11
CA THR A 1 -3.40 -15.86 -14.40
C THR A 1 -3.22 -17.36 -14.40
N LYS A 2 -4.30 -18.15 -14.44
CA LYS A 2 -4.23 -19.63 -14.53
C LYS A 2 -3.55 -20.12 -15.81
N SER A 3 -3.63 -19.34 -16.89
CA SER A 3 -3.03 -19.63 -18.20
C SER A 3 -1.57 -19.17 -18.34
N PHE A 4 -0.96 -18.61 -17.29
CA PHE A 4 0.40 -18.09 -17.37
C PHE A 4 1.41 -19.23 -17.62
N ASP A 5 2.13 -19.18 -18.74
CA ASP A 5 3.18 -20.15 -19.05
C ASP A 5 4.45 -19.84 -18.24
N TRP A 6 4.58 -20.50 -17.10
CA TRP A 6 5.74 -20.37 -16.23
C TRP A 6 7.06 -20.79 -16.91
N ASN A 7 7.01 -21.62 -17.95
CA ASN A 7 8.19 -22.17 -18.62
C ASN A 7 8.53 -21.46 -19.94
N ASP A 8 7.85 -20.35 -20.25
CA ASP A 8 8.22 -19.51 -21.39
C ASP A 8 9.67 -19.00 -21.22
N LYS A 9 10.50 -19.23 -22.23
CA LYS A 9 11.91 -18.80 -22.21
C LYS A 9 12.05 -17.28 -22.33
N ASN A 10 11.06 -16.60 -22.88
CA ASN A 10 11.07 -15.14 -23.05
C ASN A 10 10.97 -14.39 -21.71
N ILE A 11 10.54 -15.07 -20.64
CA ILE A 11 10.43 -14.48 -19.30
C ILE A 11 11.59 -14.88 -18.37
N GLU A 12 12.65 -15.52 -18.86
CA GLU A 12 13.83 -15.83 -18.02
C GLU A 12 14.44 -14.57 -17.38
N GLY A 13 14.57 -13.50 -18.17
CA GLY A 13 15.06 -12.21 -17.68
C GLY A 13 14.18 -11.57 -16.59
N LEU A 14 12.88 -11.90 -16.53
CA LEU A 14 11.97 -11.46 -15.47
C LEU A 14 12.44 -11.96 -14.09
N TRP A 15 12.85 -13.22 -14.02
CA TRP A 15 13.29 -13.85 -12.78
C TRP A 15 14.65 -13.32 -12.35
N GLU A 16 15.56 -13.12 -13.31
CA GLU A 16 16.89 -12.54 -13.05
C GLU A 16 16.80 -11.11 -12.50
N ILE A 17 16.00 -10.26 -13.14
CA ILE A 17 15.85 -8.86 -12.70
C ILE A 17 15.09 -8.76 -11.37
N THR A 18 14.14 -9.67 -11.11
CA THR A 18 13.46 -9.77 -9.81
C THR A 18 14.44 -10.20 -8.72
N ALA A 19 15.24 -11.23 -8.97
CA ALA A 19 16.22 -11.72 -8.01
C ALA A 19 17.28 -10.67 -7.66
N LYS A 20 17.70 -9.85 -8.64
CA LYS A 20 18.74 -8.83 -8.49
C LYS A 20 18.25 -7.50 -7.92
N TYR A 21 17.09 -7.01 -8.36
CA TYR A 21 16.60 -5.66 -8.07
C TYR A 21 15.21 -5.62 -7.43
N GLY A 22 14.51 -6.75 -7.35
CA GLY A 22 13.15 -6.78 -6.80
C GLY A 22 12.11 -6.07 -7.68
N ILE A 23 12.31 -6.11 -9.00
CA ILE A 23 11.35 -5.64 -10.00
C ILE A 23 11.11 -6.74 -11.02
N PRO A 24 9.92 -6.85 -11.62
CA PRO A 24 8.74 -6.02 -11.41
C PRO A 24 7.91 -6.46 -10.20
N TYR A 25 6.71 -5.89 -10.09
CA TYR A 25 5.71 -6.28 -9.10
C TYR A 25 4.91 -7.45 -9.64
N PHE A 26 4.35 -8.26 -8.74
CA PHE A 26 3.49 -9.36 -9.11
C PHE A 26 2.05 -9.05 -8.73
N SER A 27 1.17 -9.14 -9.72
CA SER A 27 -0.28 -9.04 -9.55
C SER A 27 -0.87 -10.45 -9.65
N ASN A 28 -1.56 -10.90 -8.62
CA ASN A 28 -2.16 -12.22 -8.61
C ASN A 28 -3.59 -12.19 -9.17
N PHE A 29 -3.82 -12.96 -10.23
CA PHE A 29 -5.12 -13.18 -10.86
C PHE A 29 -5.51 -14.67 -10.89
N ILE A 30 -4.76 -15.56 -10.23
CA ILE A 30 -5.08 -17.00 -10.21
C ILE A 30 -6.29 -17.27 -9.33
N ASN A 31 -6.30 -16.68 -8.13
CA ASN A 31 -7.34 -16.84 -7.12
C ASN A 31 -8.20 -15.57 -6.98
N SER A 32 -8.42 -14.86 -8.09
CA SER A 32 -9.21 -13.62 -8.14
C SER A 32 -10.38 -13.81 -9.11
N ASP A 33 -11.53 -13.22 -8.81
CA ASP A 33 -12.69 -13.16 -9.72
C ASP A 33 -12.55 -12.09 -10.83
N MET A 34 -11.32 -11.62 -11.10
CA MET A 34 -11.06 -10.55 -12.06
C MET A 34 -10.08 -11.05 -13.10
N ASP A 35 -10.25 -10.62 -14.35
CA ASP A 35 -9.28 -10.83 -15.40
C ASP A 35 -8.25 -9.69 -15.45
N PRO A 36 -7.05 -9.89 -16.03
CA PRO A 36 -6.05 -8.82 -16.19
C PRO A 36 -6.55 -7.60 -16.97
N GLU A 37 -7.57 -7.77 -17.80
CA GLU A 37 -8.22 -6.68 -18.54
C GLU A 37 -9.17 -5.87 -17.65
N ASP A 38 -9.72 -6.48 -16.60
CA ASP A 38 -10.61 -5.85 -15.63
C ASP A 38 -9.89 -4.96 -14.63
N ALA A 39 -8.55 -5.05 -14.59
CA ALA A 39 -7.73 -4.35 -13.61
C ALA A 39 -6.66 -3.48 -14.27
N ARG A 40 -6.60 -2.22 -13.83
CA ARG A 40 -5.45 -1.34 -14.08
C ARG A 40 -4.94 -0.83 -12.75
N SER A 41 -3.62 -0.91 -12.58
CA SER A 41 -2.92 -0.31 -11.46
C SER A 41 -2.52 1.11 -11.82
N MET A 42 -3.23 2.09 -11.28
CA MET A 42 -2.88 3.49 -11.45
C MET A 42 -1.92 3.92 -10.32
N CYS A 43 -0.73 4.41 -10.67
CA CYS A 43 0.31 4.78 -9.71
C CYS A 43 0.77 3.59 -8.82
N CYS A 44 1.14 3.83 -7.56
CA CYS A 44 1.91 2.88 -6.75
C CYS A 44 1.19 1.56 -6.40
N ARG A 45 -0.14 1.51 -6.29
CA ARG A 45 -0.92 0.28 -5.98
C ARG A 45 -2.41 0.32 -6.39
N LEU A 46 -2.97 1.41 -6.94
CA LEU A 46 -4.43 1.58 -7.08
C LEU A 46 -5.02 0.61 -8.12
N ARG A 47 -5.64 -0.48 -7.67
CA ARG A 47 -6.40 -1.44 -8.47
C ARG A 47 -7.84 -0.93 -8.64
N ILE A 48 -8.29 -0.88 -9.88
CA ILE A 48 -9.65 -0.48 -10.25
C ILE A 48 -10.36 -1.73 -10.77
N ASP A 49 -11.55 -2.06 -10.25
CA ASP A 49 -12.43 -3.06 -10.85
C ASP A 49 -13.27 -2.40 -11.94
N ASN A 50 -12.90 -2.66 -13.20
CA ASN A 50 -13.56 -2.07 -14.36
C ASN A 50 -15.02 -2.51 -14.49
N ARG A 51 -15.44 -3.64 -13.90
CA ARG A 51 -16.84 -4.10 -13.98
C ARG A 51 -17.79 -3.19 -13.24
N VAL A 52 -17.33 -2.53 -12.17
CA VAL A 52 -18.11 -1.53 -11.44
C VAL A 52 -18.30 -0.26 -12.28
N LEU A 53 -17.27 0.10 -13.05
CA LEU A 53 -17.34 1.20 -14.03
C LEU A 53 -18.23 0.82 -15.24
N GLU A 54 -18.10 -0.39 -15.76
CA GLU A 54 -18.88 -0.91 -16.89
C GLU A 54 -20.36 -1.15 -16.56
N LYS A 55 -20.69 -1.57 -15.33
CA LYS A 55 -22.08 -1.69 -14.86
C LYS A 55 -22.83 -0.35 -14.90
N ARG A 56 -22.12 0.79 -14.93
CA ARG A 56 -22.69 2.14 -15.14
C ARG A 56 -22.45 2.68 -16.57
N GLY A 57 -21.87 1.85 -17.44
CA GLY A 57 -22.19 1.78 -18.87
C GLY A 57 -20.98 1.77 -19.82
N GLY A 58 -21.01 0.81 -20.76
CA GLY A 58 -20.80 1.07 -22.19
C GLY A 58 -19.48 0.63 -22.82
N GLY A 59 -19.50 -0.56 -23.44
CA GLY A 59 -18.79 -0.86 -24.70
C GLY A 59 -17.33 -1.27 -24.61
N LEU A 60 -16.97 -2.31 -25.38
CA LEU A 60 -15.65 -2.93 -25.55
C LEU A 60 -14.51 -1.98 -26.00
N PHE A 61 -14.79 -0.68 -26.19
CA PHE A 61 -13.85 0.31 -26.69
C PHE A 61 -14.04 1.66 -26.00
N GLY A 62 -13.15 2.03 -25.08
CA GLY A 62 -12.76 3.44 -24.91
C GLY A 62 -12.81 4.12 -23.53
N SER A 63 -13.34 3.51 -22.47
CA SER A 63 -13.40 4.15 -21.13
C SER A 63 -12.10 4.05 -20.30
N ASN A 64 -11.16 3.20 -20.71
CA ASN A 64 -10.18 2.59 -19.80
C ASN A 64 -8.82 3.30 -19.60
N PRO A 65 -8.54 4.53 -20.10
CA PRO A 65 -7.45 5.35 -19.58
C PRO A 65 -7.91 6.62 -18.82
N LEU A 66 -9.21 6.84 -18.58
CA LEU A 66 -9.77 8.10 -18.08
C LEU A 66 -10.30 8.02 -16.63
N THR A 67 -9.53 7.37 -15.74
CA THR A 67 -9.87 7.22 -14.32
C THR A 67 -8.64 7.35 -13.43
N GLY A 68 -8.84 7.42 -12.12
CA GLY A 68 -7.82 7.64 -11.11
C GLY A 68 -8.48 7.98 -9.77
N SER A 69 -7.76 8.70 -8.90
CA SER A 69 -8.32 9.23 -7.65
C SER A 69 -8.24 10.76 -7.64
N ILE A 70 -9.32 11.43 -7.25
CA ILE A 70 -9.34 12.89 -7.08
C ILE A 70 -8.52 13.31 -5.85
N GLY A 71 -8.29 12.40 -4.91
CA GLY A 71 -7.54 12.62 -3.69
C GLY A 71 -7.66 11.46 -2.71
N VAL A 72 -6.71 11.41 -1.79
CA VAL A 72 -6.65 10.42 -0.72
C VAL A 72 -6.75 11.13 0.62
N VAL A 73 -7.62 10.64 1.50
CA VAL A 73 -7.65 11.00 2.93
C VAL A 73 -7.29 9.77 3.75
N THR A 74 -6.20 9.85 4.52
CA THR A 74 -5.73 8.74 5.36
C THR A 74 -6.17 8.93 6.80
N ILE A 75 -6.83 7.92 7.36
CA ILE A 75 -7.29 7.88 8.75
C ILE A 75 -6.15 7.37 9.65
N ASN A 76 -5.90 8.10 10.73
CA ASN A 76 -4.89 7.77 11.73
C ASN A 76 -5.45 6.79 12.77
N MET A 77 -5.34 5.49 12.49
CA MET A 77 -5.91 4.44 13.32
C MET A 77 -5.27 4.33 14.71
N PRO A 78 -3.95 4.51 14.90
CA PRO A 78 -3.32 4.51 16.22
C PRO A 78 -3.99 5.47 17.19
N ARG A 79 -4.32 6.69 16.71
CA ARG A 79 -4.99 7.71 17.53
C ARG A 79 -6.41 7.29 17.92
N ILE A 80 -7.12 6.59 17.04
CA ILE A 80 -8.45 6.06 17.38
C ILE A 80 -8.29 4.99 18.46
N GLY A 81 -7.38 4.02 18.27
CA GLY A 81 -7.10 2.97 19.24
C GLY A 81 -6.76 3.53 20.63
N TYR A 82 -5.90 4.54 20.69
CA TYR A 82 -5.50 5.19 21.94
C TYR A 82 -6.62 5.96 22.65
N LEU A 83 -7.55 6.55 21.90
CA LEU A 83 -8.64 7.35 22.47
C LEU A 83 -9.90 6.54 22.78
N SER A 84 -9.92 5.27 22.40
CA SER A 84 -11.04 4.36 22.61
C SER A 84 -10.79 3.41 23.76
N LYS A 85 -11.85 3.10 24.51
CA LYS A 85 -11.79 2.11 25.60
C LYS A 85 -12.19 0.71 25.16
N ASN A 86 -12.92 0.60 24.05
CA ASN A 86 -13.45 -0.64 23.50
C ASN A 86 -13.68 -0.51 21.99
N GLU A 87 -14.08 -1.61 21.36
CA GLU A 87 -14.35 -1.68 19.92
C GLU A 87 -15.46 -0.73 19.47
N ASP A 88 -16.51 -0.55 20.27
CA ASP A 88 -17.66 0.26 19.88
C ASP A 88 -17.28 1.75 19.80
N GLU A 89 -16.56 2.26 20.81
CA GLU A 89 -15.99 3.61 20.76
C GLU A 89 -15.00 3.77 19.58
N PHE A 90 -14.23 2.73 19.25
CA PHE A 90 -13.35 2.75 18.08
C PHE A 90 -14.14 2.94 16.79
N MET A 91 -15.18 2.13 16.58
CA MET A 91 -16.01 2.19 15.37
C MET A 91 -16.76 3.52 15.27
N GLU A 92 -17.31 4.05 16.37
CA GLU A 92 -18.00 5.34 16.39
C GLU A 92 -17.05 6.50 16.00
N ARG A 93 -15.82 6.49 16.53
CA ARG A 93 -14.81 7.49 16.16
C ARG A 93 -14.37 7.35 14.71
N LEU A 94 -14.18 6.12 14.23
CA LEU A 94 -13.83 5.84 12.86
C LEU A 94 -14.91 6.35 11.90
N GLU A 95 -16.18 6.07 12.17
CA GLU A 95 -17.32 6.56 11.39
C GLU A 95 -17.30 8.08 11.26
N LYS A 96 -17.19 8.79 12.39
CA LYS A 96 -17.13 10.25 12.42
C LYS A 96 -16.00 10.82 11.56
N LEU A 97 -14.85 10.14 11.55
CA LEU A 97 -13.70 10.54 10.71
C LEU A 97 -13.91 10.20 9.23
N MET A 98 -14.54 9.06 8.92
CA MET A 98 -14.90 8.69 7.54
C MET A 98 -15.90 9.68 6.92
N ILE A 99 -16.90 10.13 7.69
CA ILE A 99 -17.84 11.16 7.23
C ILE A 99 -17.10 12.46 6.90
N LYS A 100 -16.16 12.89 7.75
CA LYS A 100 -15.31 14.07 7.48
C LYS A 100 -14.42 13.89 6.25
N ALA A 101 -13.89 12.68 6.05
CA ALA A 101 -13.10 12.36 4.86
C ALA A 101 -13.95 12.45 3.59
N LYS A 102 -15.18 11.92 3.61
CA LYS A 102 -16.17 12.07 2.54
C LYS A 102 -16.42 13.54 2.22
N GLU A 103 -16.79 14.34 3.22
CA GLU A 103 -17.03 15.78 3.06
C GLU A 103 -15.84 16.50 2.41
N SER A 104 -14.62 16.23 2.89
CA SER A 104 -13.39 16.81 2.34
C SER A 104 -13.17 16.43 0.87
N LEU A 105 -13.42 15.18 0.50
CA LEU A 105 -13.23 14.68 -0.86
C LEU A 105 -14.29 15.23 -1.82
N GLU A 106 -15.55 15.34 -1.37
CA GLU A 106 -16.63 15.94 -2.16
C GLU A 106 -16.42 17.45 -2.38
N ILE A 107 -15.93 18.18 -1.37
CA ILE A 107 -15.51 19.57 -1.56
C ILE A 107 -14.40 19.66 -2.61
N LYS A 108 -13.38 18.80 -2.52
CA LYS A 108 -12.28 18.78 -3.49
C LYS A 108 -12.79 18.50 -4.91
N ARG A 109 -13.71 17.54 -5.07
CA ARG A 109 -14.32 17.21 -6.37
C ARG A 109 -15.01 18.42 -7.00
N LYS A 110 -15.84 19.14 -6.24
CA LYS A 110 -16.49 20.39 -6.71
C LYS A 110 -15.48 21.44 -7.16
N ILE A 111 -14.37 21.58 -6.43
CA ILE A 111 -13.30 22.53 -6.79
C ILE A 111 -12.61 22.10 -8.09
N LEU A 112 -12.30 20.81 -8.24
CA LEU A 112 -11.67 20.28 -9.45
C LEU A 112 -12.57 20.45 -10.68
N GLU A 113 -13.88 20.16 -10.57
CA GLU A 113 -14.84 20.41 -11.65
C GLU A 113 -14.83 21.89 -12.08
N ARG A 114 -14.92 22.82 -11.11
CA ARG A 114 -14.92 24.26 -11.40
C ARG A 114 -13.63 24.72 -12.07
N PHE A 115 -12.48 24.22 -11.62
CA PHE A 115 -11.17 24.57 -12.20
C PHE A 115 -10.95 23.95 -13.58
N THR A 116 -11.41 22.72 -13.80
CA THR A 116 -11.38 22.10 -15.14
C THR A 116 -12.28 22.88 -16.10
N GLU A 117 -13.49 23.23 -15.68
CA GLU A 117 -14.42 24.03 -16.50
C GLU A 117 -13.82 25.41 -16.82
N GLY A 118 -13.25 26.08 -15.82
CA GLY A 118 -12.57 27.38 -15.94
C GLY A 118 -11.24 27.35 -16.71
N GLY A 119 -10.81 26.19 -17.24
CA GLY A 119 -9.65 26.08 -18.12
C GLY A 119 -8.29 25.99 -17.42
N LEU A 120 -8.26 25.80 -16.09
CA LEU A 120 -7.00 25.66 -15.34
C LEU A 120 -6.27 24.34 -15.66
N TYR A 121 -7.01 23.31 -16.09
CA TYR A 121 -6.48 21.99 -16.45
C TYR A 121 -6.74 21.67 -17.92
N PRO A 122 -6.14 22.39 -18.88
CA PRO A 122 -6.52 22.30 -20.31
C PRO A 122 -6.27 20.91 -20.90
N TYR A 123 -5.16 20.25 -20.55
CA TYR A 123 -4.87 18.88 -20.99
C TYR A 123 -5.90 17.89 -20.44
N THR A 124 -6.16 17.92 -19.13
CA THR A 124 -7.14 17.05 -18.49
C THR A 124 -8.55 17.31 -19.01
N LYS A 125 -8.94 18.57 -19.20
CA LYS A 125 -10.21 18.99 -19.80
C LYS A 125 -10.38 18.35 -21.18
N PHE A 126 -9.33 18.40 -22.01
CA PHE A 126 -9.36 17.79 -23.33
C PHE A 126 -9.58 16.27 -23.23
N TYR A 127 -8.79 15.54 -22.46
CA TYR A 127 -8.92 14.07 -22.39
C TYR A 127 -10.19 13.58 -21.68
N LEU A 128 -10.76 14.36 -20.76
CA LEU A 128 -12.00 14.03 -20.06
C LEU A 128 -13.26 14.61 -20.72
N ARG A 129 -13.15 15.23 -21.90
CA ARG A 129 -14.28 15.86 -22.60
C ARG A 129 -15.42 14.86 -22.89
N ASP A 130 -15.11 13.63 -23.24
CA ASP A 130 -16.11 12.60 -23.56
C ASP A 130 -16.82 12.12 -22.28
N VAL A 131 -16.11 12.12 -21.14
CA VAL A 131 -16.71 11.85 -19.81
C VAL A 131 -17.67 12.98 -19.44
N LYS A 132 -17.26 14.24 -19.65
CA LYS A 132 -18.09 15.43 -19.42
C LYS A 132 -19.34 15.44 -20.29
N GLU A 133 -19.23 15.15 -21.58
CA GLU A 133 -20.36 15.09 -22.50
C GLU A 133 -21.38 14.04 -22.06
N ARG A 134 -20.90 12.88 -21.57
CA ARG A 134 -21.75 11.77 -21.16
C ARG A 134 -22.40 11.97 -19.79
N PHE A 135 -21.66 12.47 -18.81
CA PHE A 135 -22.09 12.50 -17.39
C PHE A 135 -22.34 13.91 -16.84
N GLY A 136 -22.03 14.96 -17.60
CA GLY A 136 -22.08 16.34 -17.12
C GLY A 136 -20.96 16.74 -16.17
N GLU A 137 -20.02 15.83 -15.86
CA GLU A 137 -18.91 16.00 -14.92
C GLU A 137 -17.60 15.44 -15.51
N TYR A 138 -16.47 16.14 -15.38
CA TYR A 138 -15.18 15.69 -15.92
C TYR A 138 -14.61 14.52 -15.13
N TRP A 139 -14.71 14.58 -13.80
CA TRP A 139 -14.05 13.67 -12.87
C TRP A 139 -14.96 12.52 -12.43
N LYS A 140 -16.08 12.27 -13.13
CA LYS A 140 -17.10 11.29 -12.71
C LYS A 140 -16.54 9.89 -12.48
N ASN A 141 -15.64 9.47 -13.37
CA ASN A 141 -15.02 8.14 -13.32
C ASN A 141 -13.93 8.01 -12.24
N HIS A 142 -13.52 9.10 -11.59
CA HIS A 142 -12.43 9.10 -10.61
C HIS A 142 -12.94 8.82 -9.20
N PHE A 143 -12.20 8.00 -8.47
CA PHE A 143 -12.48 7.61 -7.09
C PHE A 143 -12.19 8.74 -6.10
N SER A 144 -12.96 8.75 -5.03
CA SER A 144 -12.67 9.41 -3.76
C SER A 144 -12.03 8.36 -2.84
N THR A 145 -10.73 8.46 -2.56
CA THR A 145 -10.01 7.41 -1.84
C THR A 145 -9.93 7.71 -0.35
N ILE A 146 -10.40 6.77 0.47
CA ILE A 146 -10.18 6.79 1.91
C ILE A 146 -9.20 5.66 2.23
N GLY A 147 -8.11 6.01 2.90
CA GLY A 147 -7.10 5.07 3.32
C GLY A 147 -6.90 5.08 4.82
N LEU A 148 -6.01 4.21 5.28
CA LEU A 148 -5.69 4.06 6.70
C LEU A 148 -4.20 3.78 6.90
N ILE A 149 -3.75 4.02 8.12
CA ILE A 149 -2.39 3.73 8.57
C ILE A 149 -2.38 3.27 10.03
N GLY A 150 -1.45 2.37 10.37
CA GLY A 150 -1.09 2.05 11.75
C GLY A 150 -2.08 1.14 12.47
N MET A 151 -2.73 0.20 11.78
CA MET A 151 -3.65 -0.73 12.47
C MET A 151 -2.95 -1.61 13.49
N ASN A 152 -1.67 -1.94 13.30
CA ASN A 152 -0.89 -2.61 14.34
C ASN A 152 -0.84 -1.81 15.65
N GLU A 153 -0.49 -0.53 15.56
CA GLU A 153 -0.45 0.33 16.75
C GLU A 153 -1.85 0.65 17.26
N ALA A 154 -2.89 0.65 16.41
CA ALA A 154 -4.27 0.74 16.87
C ALA A 154 -4.64 -0.43 17.78
N CYS A 155 -4.31 -1.67 17.39
CA CYS A 155 -4.51 -2.86 18.23
C CYS A 155 -3.70 -2.78 19.53
N LEU A 156 -2.43 -2.36 19.45
CA LEU A 156 -1.57 -2.23 20.64
C LEU A 156 -2.11 -1.19 21.63
N ASN A 157 -2.58 -0.04 21.13
CA ASN A 157 -3.12 1.01 21.99
C ASN A 157 -4.49 0.65 22.59
N LEU A 158 -5.32 -0.12 21.87
CA LEU A 158 -6.66 -0.47 22.32
C LEU A 158 -6.68 -1.72 23.22
N PHE A 159 -5.93 -2.75 22.85
CA PHE A 159 -5.98 -4.05 23.50
C PHE A 159 -4.66 -4.50 24.14
N GLY A 160 -3.54 -3.87 23.79
CA GLY A 160 -2.21 -4.33 24.21
C GLY A 160 -1.64 -5.48 23.38
N GLU A 161 -2.35 -5.94 22.34
CA GLU A 161 -1.88 -7.00 21.42
C GLU A 161 -1.66 -6.47 20.01
N ASN A 162 -0.75 -7.10 19.27
CA ASN A 162 -0.42 -6.71 17.90
C ASN A 162 -1.41 -7.27 16.87
N ILE A 163 -1.32 -6.80 15.63
CA ILE A 163 -2.21 -7.20 14.52
C ILE A 163 -2.13 -8.70 14.15
N GLY A 164 -1.02 -9.37 14.45
CA GLY A 164 -0.82 -10.80 14.14
C GLY A 164 -1.45 -11.75 15.16
N SER A 165 -1.98 -11.24 16.28
CA SER A 165 -2.77 -12.04 17.22
C SER A 165 -4.11 -12.46 16.61
N GLU A 166 -4.70 -13.56 17.10
CA GLU A 166 -6.03 -14.02 16.63
C GLU A 166 -7.10 -12.93 16.82
N MET A 167 -7.07 -12.23 17.96
CA MET A 167 -7.94 -11.09 18.24
C MET A 167 -7.64 -9.92 17.30
N GLY A 168 -6.37 -9.58 17.09
CA GLY A 168 -5.94 -8.50 16.20
C GLY A 168 -6.43 -8.70 14.76
N ILE A 169 -6.31 -9.92 14.22
CA ILE A 169 -6.80 -10.26 12.88
C ILE A 169 -8.32 -10.10 12.80
N LYS A 170 -9.07 -10.68 13.76
CA LYS A 170 -10.54 -10.57 13.79
C LYS A 170 -10.99 -9.11 13.85
N PHE A 171 -10.34 -8.31 14.68
CA PHE A 171 -10.65 -6.88 14.81
C PHE A 171 -10.35 -6.11 13.53
N VAL A 172 -9.19 -6.33 12.90
CA VAL A 172 -8.83 -5.64 11.65
C VAL A 172 -9.79 -6.01 10.52
N LEU A 173 -10.17 -7.27 10.38
CA LEU A 173 -11.16 -7.68 9.37
C LEU A 173 -12.50 -6.99 9.60
N LYS A 174 -12.97 -6.93 10.85
CA LYS A 174 -14.20 -6.21 11.24
C LYS A 174 -14.11 -4.72 10.89
N VAL A 175 -12.97 -4.07 11.15
CA VAL A 175 -12.74 -2.65 10.80
C VAL A 175 -12.75 -2.45 9.29
N LEU A 176 -12.08 -3.31 8.52
CA LEU A 176 -12.03 -3.18 7.07
C LEU A 176 -13.40 -3.41 6.43
N ASP A 177 -14.17 -4.39 6.91
CA ASP A 177 -15.54 -4.63 6.44
C ASP A 177 -16.44 -3.43 6.78
N PHE A 178 -16.37 -2.91 8.01
CA PHE A 178 -17.08 -1.68 8.38
C PHE A 178 -16.75 -0.49 7.46
N MET A 179 -15.45 -0.28 7.18
CA MET A 179 -15.03 0.78 6.27
C MET A 179 -15.59 0.57 4.87
N ARG A 180 -15.57 -0.65 4.34
CA ARG A 180 -16.12 -0.95 3.00
C ARG A 180 -17.61 -0.66 2.94
N ASP A 181 -18.37 -1.08 3.93
CA ASP A 181 -19.82 -0.85 3.99
C ASP A 181 -20.13 0.65 4.00
N LYS A 182 -19.38 1.45 4.78
CA LYS A 182 -19.49 2.91 4.76
C LYS A 182 -19.13 3.54 3.43
N LEU A 183 -18.13 3.02 2.72
CA LEU A 183 -17.82 3.52 1.38
C LEU A 183 -18.96 3.22 0.41
N LEU A 184 -19.63 2.06 0.51
CA LEU A 184 -20.81 1.75 -0.31
C LEU A 184 -21.95 2.73 -0.04
N GLU A 185 -22.26 3.02 1.24
CA GLU A 185 -23.23 4.04 1.63
C GLU A 185 -22.88 5.41 1.00
N PHE A 186 -21.61 5.81 1.04
CA PHE A 186 -21.16 7.08 0.44
C PHE A 186 -21.31 7.10 -1.08
N GLN A 187 -21.08 5.96 -1.77
CA GLN A 187 -21.29 5.87 -3.21
C GLN A 187 -22.76 6.00 -3.60
N GLU A 188 -23.67 5.44 -2.79
CA GLU A 188 -25.11 5.56 -3.00
C GLU A 188 -25.60 6.99 -2.75
N GLU A 189 -25.14 7.61 -1.64
CA GLU A 189 -25.52 8.96 -1.25
C GLU A 189 -25.03 10.02 -2.24
N THR A 190 -23.76 9.92 -2.68
CA THR A 190 -23.11 10.97 -3.49
C THR A 190 -23.18 10.70 -4.99
N GLY A 191 -23.44 9.45 -5.39
CA GLY A 191 -23.33 9.02 -6.79
C GLY A 191 -21.89 9.00 -7.33
N ASN A 192 -20.88 9.16 -6.49
CA ASN A 192 -19.46 9.14 -6.85
C ASN A 192 -18.78 7.83 -6.42
N ASN A 193 -17.67 7.48 -7.06
CA ASN A 193 -16.94 6.24 -6.74
C ASN A 193 -16.06 6.43 -5.51
N TYR A 194 -15.99 5.44 -4.64
CA TYR A 194 -15.16 5.41 -3.44
C TYR A 194 -14.37 4.11 -3.37
N ASN A 195 -13.16 4.16 -2.82
CA ASN A 195 -12.36 2.97 -2.59
C ASN A 195 -11.51 3.04 -1.33
N LEU A 196 -11.17 1.85 -0.83
CA LEU A 196 -10.36 1.65 0.36
C LEU A 196 -8.91 1.37 -0.03
N GLU A 197 -7.98 2.18 0.46
CA GLU A 197 -6.56 2.04 0.14
C GLU A 197 -5.68 1.73 1.35
N ALA A 198 -4.78 0.77 1.18
CA ALA A 198 -3.66 0.53 2.07
C ALA A 198 -2.60 1.62 1.81
N THR A 199 -2.78 2.79 2.44
CA THR A 199 -1.97 3.99 2.16
C THR A 199 -0.47 3.66 2.21
N PRO A 200 0.31 3.96 1.16
CA PRO A 200 1.76 3.72 1.14
C PRO A 200 2.51 4.46 2.25
N ALA A 201 1.99 5.61 2.68
CA ALA A 201 2.34 6.27 3.93
C ALA A 201 3.82 6.64 4.11
N GLU A 202 4.56 6.93 3.03
CA GLU A 202 5.98 7.28 3.11
C GLU A 202 6.24 8.42 4.10
N GLY A 203 5.63 9.58 3.88
CA GLY A 203 5.71 10.71 4.82
C GLY A 203 4.69 10.62 5.97
N THR A 204 3.52 10.03 5.73
CA THR A 204 2.42 9.99 6.70
C THR A 204 2.74 9.13 7.93
N SER A 205 3.48 8.02 7.75
CA SER A 205 3.95 7.15 8.84
C SER A 205 4.74 7.91 9.89
N TYR A 206 5.73 8.69 9.46
CA TYR A 206 6.54 9.52 10.35
C TYR A 206 5.77 10.72 10.88
N ARG A 207 5.11 11.49 10.00
CA ARG A 207 4.47 12.75 10.35
C ARG A 207 3.35 12.58 11.37
N LEU A 208 2.52 11.55 11.23
CA LEU A 208 1.42 11.29 12.17
C LEU A 208 1.95 10.80 13.51
N ALA A 209 2.90 9.85 13.52
CA ALA A 209 3.50 9.34 14.75
C ALA A 209 4.17 10.46 15.56
N MET A 210 4.92 11.35 14.90
CA MET A 210 5.52 12.52 15.55
C MET A 210 4.46 13.46 16.14
N ALA A 211 3.41 13.79 15.38
CA ALA A 211 2.34 14.67 15.87
C ALA A 211 1.56 14.04 17.04
N ASP A 212 1.38 12.72 17.01
CA ASP A 212 0.78 11.96 18.09
C ASP A 212 1.64 11.95 19.34
N LYS A 213 2.94 11.66 19.21
CA LYS A 213 3.87 11.68 20.35
C LYS A 213 3.96 13.05 21.02
N GLN A 214 3.86 14.13 20.25
CA GLN A 214 3.82 15.48 20.81
C GLN A 214 2.53 15.75 21.61
N LYS A 215 1.38 15.25 21.13
CA LYS A 215 0.07 15.53 21.75
C LYS A 215 -0.31 14.54 22.85
N TYR A 216 0.07 13.29 22.68
CA TYR A 216 -0.24 12.15 23.54
C TYR A 216 1.06 11.38 23.80
N PRO A 217 1.91 11.82 24.73
CA PRO A 217 3.25 11.22 24.92
C PRO A 217 3.25 9.70 25.15
N ASN A 218 2.16 9.17 25.72
CA ASN A 218 1.99 7.75 26.05
C ASN A 218 1.38 6.90 24.92
N ILE A 219 1.00 7.49 23.77
CA ILE A 219 0.51 6.71 22.63
C ILE A 219 1.63 5.82 22.09
N ILE A 220 1.35 4.55 21.84
CA ILE A 220 2.33 3.59 21.35
C ILE A 220 2.57 3.84 19.85
N CYS A 221 3.85 3.94 19.46
CA CYS A 221 4.30 3.89 18.06
C CYS A 221 4.99 2.56 17.73
N ALA A 222 5.27 2.29 16.46
CA ALA A 222 5.77 0.99 16.00
C ALA A 222 7.14 0.63 16.63
N ASN A 223 7.98 1.63 16.85
CA ASN A 223 9.30 1.53 17.45
C ASN A 223 9.36 2.10 18.88
N GLU A 224 8.30 1.91 19.68
CA GLU A 224 8.15 2.53 21.00
C GLU A 224 9.39 2.43 21.90
N LYS A 225 10.06 1.28 21.91
CA LYS A 225 11.26 1.04 22.72
C LYS A 225 12.42 1.92 22.26
N ASP A 226 12.67 1.99 20.96
CA ASP A 226 13.76 2.78 20.39
C ASP A 226 13.46 4.28 20.44
N TYR A 227 12.19 4.66 20.26
CA TYR A 227 11.73 6.04 20.43
C TYR A 227 12.05 6.57 21.84
N LYS A 228 11.80 5.76 22.88
CA LYS A 228 12.18 6.12 24.27
C LYS A 228 13.69 6.29 24.46
N ASN A 229 14.50 5.69 23.58
CA ASN A 229 15.95 5.83 23.55
C ASN A 229 16.44 6.93 22.59
N GLY A 230 15.54 7.77 22.07
CA GLY A 230 15.87 8.91 21.21
C GLY A 230 15.75 8.66 19.71
N ALA A 231 15.24 7.51 19.28
CA ALA A 231 14.92 7.29 17.86
C ALA A 231 13.70 8.11 17.42
N GLU A 232 13.52 8.24 16.11
CA GLU A 232 12.39 8.96 15.52
C GLU A 232 11.15 8.04 15.42
N PRO A 233 9.95 8.49 15.81
CA PRO A 233 8.79 7.61 15.89
C PRO A 233 8.19 7.35 14.51
N PHE A 234 7.65 6.15 14.27
CA PHE A 234 6.87 5.87 13.06
C PHE A 234 5.68 4.94 13.35
N TYR A 235 4.73 4.91 12.41
CA TYR A 235 3.64 3.94 12.41
C TYR A 235 3.81 2.88 11.33
N THR A 236 3.37 1.67 11.62
CA THR A 236 3.33 0.58 10.66
C THR A 236 2.41 0.94 9.50
N ASN A 237 2.82 0.63 8.28
CA ASN A 237 2.04 0.97 7.10
C ASN A 237 0.68 0.26 7.12
N SER A 238 -0.41 1.00 6.89
CA SER A 238 -1.76 0.46 6.71
C SER A 238 -2.14 -0.65 7.71
N THR A 239 -2.32 -1.89 7.24
CA THR A 239 -2.62 -3.10 8.02
C THR A 239 -1.51 -4.15 7.91
N GLN A 240 -0.30 -3.71 7.58
CA GLN A 240 0.85 -4.61 7.51
C GLN A 240 1.21 -5.13 8.90
N LEU A 241 1.84 -6.30 8.94
CA LEU A 241 2.56 -6.75 10.13
C LEU A 241 3.70 -5.78 10.45
N PRO A 242 4.13 -5.67 11.73
CA PRO A 242 5.39 -5.02 12.07
C PRO A 242 6.55 -5.56 11.20
N VAL A 243 7.45 -4.68 10.78
CA VAL A 243 8.56 -5.04 9.88
C VAL A 243 9.55 -6.04 10.46
N ASN A 244 9.49 -6.28 11.77
CA ASN A 244 10.30 -7.23 12.52
C ASN A 244 9.47 -8.42 13.06
N PHE A 245 8.24 -8.61 12.59
CA PHE A 245 7.31 -9.60 13.14
C PHE A 245 7.82 -11.05 12.98
N THR A 246 8.19 -11.44 11.76
CA THR A 246 8.68 -12.79 11.43
C THR A 246 9.72 -12.74 10.32
N ASN A 247 10.55 -13.79 10.24
CA ASN A 247 11.44 -14.10 9.11
C ASN A 247 10.90 -15.23 8.23
N ASP A 248 9.72 -15.77 8.53
CA ASP A 248 9.01 -16.73 7.68
C ASP A 248 8.02 -16.01 6.76
N VAL A 249 8.28 -16.07 5.45
CA VAL A 249 7.43 -15.44 4.43
C VAL A 249 6.04 -16.07 4.37
N PHE A 250 5.91 -17.37 4.63
CA PHE A 250 4.62 -18.06 4.57
C PHE A 250 3.77 -17.76 5.80
N GLU A 251 4.36 -17.60 6.98
CA GLU A 251 3.65 -17.10 8.15
C GLU A 251 3.10 -15.68 7.89
N ALA A 252 3.94 -14.79 7.35
CA ALA A 252 3.50 -13.43 7.00
C ALA A 252 2.37 -13.44 5.95
N LEU A 253 2.46 -14.30 4.94
CA LEU A 253 1.43 -14.47 3.92
C LEU A 253 0.13 -15.05 4.51
N ASP A 254 0.21 -16.11 5.32
CA ASP A 254 -0.95 -16.75 5.95
C ASP A 254 -1.73 -15.75 6.83
N LEU A 255 -1.04 -14.87 7.57
CA LEU A 255 -1.67 -13.84 8.40
C LEU A 255 -2.22 -12.64 7.62
N GLN A 256 -1.68 -12.36 6.43
CA GLN A 256 -2.02 -11.16 5.66
C GLN A 256 -2.98 -11.42 4.51
N ASP A 257 -3.11 -12.65 4.00
CA ASP A 257 -3.86 -12.95 2.78
C ASP A 257 -5.28 -12.38 2.83
N GLU A 258 -6.06 -12.77 3.83
CA GLU A 258 -7.45 -12.32 3.97
C GLU A 258 -7.54 -10.80 4.18
N ILE A 259 -6.70 -10.23 5.07
CA ILE A 259 -6.68 -8.79 5.36
C ILE A 259 -6.45 -7.98 4.09
N GLN A 260 -5.49 -8.38 3.27
CA GLN A 260 -5.12 -7.64 2.08
C GLN A 260 -6.18 -7.74 0.98
N THR A 261 -6.97 -8.81 0.92
CA THR A 261 -8.09 -8.92 -0.04
C THR A 261 -9.25 -7.96 0.25
N LYS A 262 -9.34 -7.40 1.46
CA LYS A 262 -10.40 -6.44 1.81
C LYS A 262 -10.23 -5.07 1.16
N TYR A 263 -9.03 -4.73 0.67
CA TYR A 263 -8.80 -3.45 -0.01
C TYR A 263 -9.37 -3.46 -1.44
N THR A 264 -10.18 -2.45 -1.75
CA THR A 264 -10.81 -2.28 -3.08
C THR A 264 -10.09 -1.29 -3.97
N GLY A 265 -9.26 -0.43 -3.38
CA GLY A 265 -8.39 0.51 -4.08
C GLY A 265 -7.03 -0.13 -4.32
N GLY A 266 -6.06 0.11 -3.44
CA GLY A 266 -4.71 -0.42 -3.64
C GLY A 266 -4.12 -1.05 -2.40
N THR A 267 -3.49 -2.21 -2.57
CA THR A 267 -2.63 -2.82 -1.57
C THR A 267 -1.43 -3.53 -2.19
N VAL A 268 -0.40 -3.80 -1.39
CA VAL A 268 0.73 -4.66 -1.74
C VAL A 268 1.38 -5.18 -0.47
N LEU A 269 1.74 -6.46 -0.47
CA LEU A 269 2.60 -7.04 0.56
C LEU A 269 4.07 -6.94 0.11
N HIS A 270 4.94 -6.44 0.99
CA HIS A 270 6.36 -6.36 0.70
C HIS A 270 7.12 -7.54 1.33
N ILE A 271 7.73 -8.36 0.47
CA ILE A 271 8.65 -9.42 0.88
C ILE A 271 10.06 -8.81 0.90
N PHE A 272 10.50 -8.32 2.06
CA PHE A 272 11.84 -7.76 2.23
C PHE A 272 12.87 -8.89 2.39
N ALA A 273 13.68 -9.08 1.36
CA ALA A 273 14.83 -9.97 1.36
C ALA A 273 16.08 -9.19 1.76
N GLY A 274 17.04 -9.88 2.41
CA GLY A 274 18.29 -9.27 2.83
C GLY A 274 19.11 -8.82 1.62
N GLU A 275 19.50 -9.76 0.78
CA GLU A 275 20.25 -9.50 -0.43
C GLU A 275 19.63 -10.20 -1.64
N ARG A 276 20.27 -10.05 -2.80
CA ARG A 276 19.81 -10.72 -4.02
C ARG A 276 19.78 -12.23 -3.84
N ILE A 277 18.90 -12.90 -4.58
CA ILE A 277 18.93 -14.37 -4.70
C ILE A 277 19.80 -14.76 -5.88
N GLU A 278 20.75 -15.69 -5.68
CA GLU A 278 21.67 -16.13 -6.73
C GLU A 278 21.01 -17.04 -7.77
N ASN A 279 19.99 -17.82 -7.36
CA ASN A 279 19.22 -18.68 -8.26
C ASN A 279 17.87 -18.04 -8.63
N PRO A 280 17.71 -17.47 -9.84
CA PRO A 280 16.44 -16.89 -10.30
C PRO A 280 15.26 -17.88 -10.29
N ASN A 281 15.53 -19.17 -10.46
CA ASN A 281 14.49 -20.19 -10.44
C ASN A 281 13.83 -20.29 -9.05
N ALA A 282 14.55 -19.98 -7.96
CA ALA A 282 13.95 -19.92 -6.63
C ALA A 282 12.88 -18.82 -6.53
N ILE A 283 13.12 -17.66 -7.17
CA ILE A 283 12.12 -16.58 -7.27
C ILE A 283 10.91 -17.06 -8.06
N LYS A 284 11.11 -17.70 -9.22
CA LYS A 284 10.02 -18.26 -10.03
C LYS A 284 9.15 -19.21 -9.22
N VAL A 285 9.76 -20.15 -8.48
CA VAL A 285 9.05 -21.11 -7.63
C VAL A 285 8.31 -20.40 -6.50
N LEU A 286 8.93 -19.42 -5.83
CA LEU A 286 8.30 -18.63 -4.77
C LEU A 286 7.08 -17.88 -5.29
N VAL A 287 7.24 -17.10 -6.37
CA VAL A 287 6.16 -16.30 -6.99
C VAL A 287 5.02 -17.22 -7.42
N ARG A 288 5.33 -18.36 -8.04
CA ARG A 288 4.32 -19.36 -8.43
C ARG A 288 3.55 -19.88 -7.21
N LYS A 289 4.27 -20.31 -6.17
CA LYS A 289 3.65 -20.83 -4.94
C LYS A 289 2.78 -19.79 -4.26
N ILE A 290 3.21 -18.52 -4.25
CA ILE A 290 2.41 -17.41 -3.71
C ILE A 290 1.12 -17.25 -4.52
N CYS A 291 1.24 -17.14 -5.85
CA CYS A 291 0.09 -16.93 -6.71
C CYS A 291 -0.91 -18.10 -6.68
N GLU A 292 -0.43 -19.34 -6.57
CA GLU A 292 -1.28 -20.55 -6.52
C GLU A 292 -1.95 -20.74 -5.16
N LYS A 293 -1.28 -20.44 -4.03
CA LYS A 293 -1.79 -20.70 -2.68
C LYS A 293 -2.64 -19.57 -2.10
N TYR A 294 -2.33 -18.31 -2.44
CA TYR A 294 -2.90 -17.12 -1.77
C TYR A 294 -3.81 -16.30 -2.70
N HIS A 295 -4.66 -15.46 -2.13
CA HIS A 295 -5.59 -14.56 -2.81
C HIS A 295 -5.05 -13.13 -2.93
N LEU A 296 -3.96 -12.83 -2.23
CA LEU A 296 -3.32 -11.53 -2.14
C LEU A 296 -3.19 -10.85 -3.52
N PRO A 297 -3.75 -9.64 -3.70
CA PRO A 297 -3.78 -8.97 -5.00
C PRO A 297 -2.41 -8.67 -5.59
N TYR A 298 -1.49 -8.18 -4.75
CA TYR A 298 -0.22 -7.63 -5.18
C TYR A 298 0.87 -7.92 -4.15
N PHE A 299 2.04 -8.29 -4.63
CA PHE A 299 3.22 -8.43 -3.79
C PHE A 299 4.50 -8.05 -4.53
N THR A 300 5.55 -7.81 -3.76
CA THR A 300 6.89 -7.55 -4.28
C THR A 300 7.90 -8.41 -3.57
N PHE A 301 8.94 -8.81 -4.29
CA PHE A 301 10.20 -9.22 -3.70
C PHE A 301 11.14 -8.01 -3.66
N THR A 302 11.80 -7.74 -2.52
CA THR A 302 12.67 -6.56 -2.37
C THR A 302 14.00 -6.97 -1.74
N PRO A 303 15.05 -7.19 -2.54
CA PRO A 303 16.41 -7.31 -2.02
C PRO A 303 16.98 -5.94 -1.66
N THR A 304 17.91 -5.89 -0.70
CA THR A 304 18.75 -4.72 -0.47
C THR A 304 20.05 -4.86 -1.24
N PHE A 305 20.49 -3.78 -1.88
CA PHE A 305 21.73 -3.72 -2.64
C PHE A 305 22.38 -2.35 -2.53
N SER A 306 23.66 -2.25 -2.85
CA SER A 306 24.39 -0.99 -2.76
C SER A 306 25.02 -0.61 -4.09
N ILE A 307 25.13 0.68 -4.39
CA ILE A 307 25.79 1.20 -5.59
C ILE A 307 27.04 1.96 -5.16
N CYS A 308 28.20 1.47 -5.58
CA CYS A 308 29.47 2.18 -5.47
C CYS A 308 29.66 3.11 -6.68
N PRO A 309 30.08 4.37 -6.50
CA PRO A 309 30.30 5.29 -7.62
C PRO A 309 31.42 4.84 -8.58
N THR A 310 32.33 3.98 -8.12
CA THR A 310 33.45 3.45 -8.92
C THR A 310 33.19 2.04 -9.44
N HIS A 311 32.67 1.15 -8.60
CA HIS A 311 32.54 -0.27 -8.91
C HIS A 311 31.12 -0.71 -9.31
N GLY A 312 30.13 0.19 -9.25
CA GLY A 312 28.74 -0.11 -9.57
C GLY A 312 28.06 -0.98 -8.52
N TYR A 313 27.24 -1.92 -8.97
CA TYR A 313 26.39 -2.76 -8.12
C TYR A 313 27.20 -3.65 -7.15
N LEU A 314 26.78 -3.64 -5.90
CA LEU A 314 27.25 -4.51 -4.83
C LEU A 314 26.05 -5.25 -4.22
N THR A 315 26.22 -6.54 -3.99
CA THR A 315 25.23 -7.39 -3.33
C THR A 315 25.12 -6.99 -1.86
N GLY A 316 23.90 -6.78 -1.36
CA GLY A 316 23.66 -6.49 0.05
C GLY A 316 23.88 -5.04 0.47
N GLU A 317 23.78 -4.81 1.77
CA GLU A 317 23.90 -3.50 2.40
C GLU A 317 25.37 -3.18 2.74
N HIS A 318 25.90 -2.14 2.10
CA HIS A 318 27.25 -1.66 2.29
C HIS A 318 27.24 -0.13 2.30
N GLU A 319 27.47 0.50 3.45
CA GLU A 319 27.66 1.96 3.51
C GLU A 319 28.97 2.41 2.84
N LYS A 320 29.99 1.54 2.86
CA LYS A 320 31.29 1.76 2.20
C LYS A 320 31.63 0.59 1.30
N CYS A 321 32.17 0.88 0.13
CA CYS A 321 32.56 -0.14 -0.83
C CYS A 321 33.70 -1.00 -0.25
N PRO A 322 33.57 -2.34 -0.21
CA PRO A 322 34.63 -3.22 0.31
C PRO A 322 35.90 -3.22 -0.56
N LYS A 323 35.83 -2.68 -1.78
CA LYS A 323 36.95 -2.66 -2.73
C LYS A 323 37.76 -1.35 -2.71
N CYS A 324 37.10 -0.18 -2.62
CA CYS A 324 37.77 1.13 -2.63
C CYS A 324 37.50 2.01 -1.41
N GLY A 325 36.65 1.59 -0.47
CA GLY A 325 36.29 2.39 0.71
C GLY A 325 35.39 3.60 0.45
N ALA A 326 35.04 3.90 -0.81
CA ALA A 326 34.12 4.98 -1.15
C ALA A 326 32.73 4.77 -0.55
N ILE A 327 32.04 5.85 -0.19
CA ILE A 327 30.65 5.80 0.30
C ILE A 327 29.75 5.27 -0.82
N CYS A 328 28.89 4.33 -0.48
CA CYS A 328 27.92 3.72 -1.39
C CYS A 328 26.50 4.26 -1.14
N GLU A 329 25.66 4.21 -2.17
CA GLU A 329 24.22 4.38 -2.02
C GLU A 329 23.56 3.04 -1.74
N VAL A 330 22.99 2.86 -0.55
CA VAL A 330 22.20 1.66 -0.22
C VAL A 330 20.79 1.84 -0.73
N TYR A 331 20.34 0.98 -1.64
CA TYR A 331 19.00 0.96 -2.22
C TYR A 331 18.14 -0.12 -1.58
N SER A 332 16.93 0.26 -1.21
CA SER A 332 15.86 -0.65 -0.86
C SER A 332 14.51 -0.03 -1.26
N ARG A 333 13.41 -0.71 -0.98
CA ARG A 333 12.06 -0.19 -1.25
C ARG A 333 11.51 0.47 0.01
N ALA A 334 11.21 1.77 -0.08
CA ALA A 334 10.62 2.51 1.03
C ALA A 334 9.16 2.06 1.24
N VAL A 335 8.33 2.34 0.23
CA VAL A 335 6.89 2.03 0.26
C VAL A 335 6.34 1.57 -1.09
N GLY A 336 7.14 1.56 -2.16
CA GLY A 336 6.57 1.40 -3.50
C GLY A 336 7.54 1.61 -4.65
N TYR A 337 8.70 2.16 -4.38
CA TYR A 337 9.75 2.37 -5.37
C TYR A 337 11.11 2.26 -4.67
N LEU A 338 12.15 2.00 -5.47
CA LEU A 338 13.51 1.90 -4.99
C LEU A 338 14.11 3.30 -4.87
N ARG A 339 14.74 3.60 -3.75
CA ARG A 339 15.43 4.86 -3.50
C ARG A 339 16.57 4.65 -2.51
N PRO A 340 17.66 5.44 -2.56
CA PRO A 340 18.69 5.38 -1.53
C PRO A 340 18.09 5.61 -0.13
N VAL A 341 18.41 4.74 0.82
CA VAL A 341 17.89 4.78 2.21
C VAL A 341 18.24 6.10 2.89
N SER A 342 19.42 6.65 2.60
CA SER A 342 19.87 7.95 3.11
C SER A 342 18.97 9.13 2.72
N GLN A 343 18.17 8.98 1.66
CA GLN A 343 17.22 10.00 1.20
C GLN A 343 15.80 9.79 1.73
N TRP A 344 15.55 8.73 2.51
CA TRP A 344 14.24 8.50 3.11
C TRP A 344 14.04 9.47 4.28
N ASN A 345 12.78 9.72 4.65
CA ASN A 345 12.52 10.47 5.88
C ASN A 345 13.00 9.67 7.11
N LYS A 346 13.24 10.37 8.21
CA LYS A 346 13.82 9.78 9.42
C LYS A 346 13.04 8.58 9.96
N GLY A 347 11.70 8.67 10.02
CA GLY A 347 10.89 7.54 10.47
C GLY A 347 11.01 6.30 9.58
N LYS A 348 11.17 6.49 8.26
CA LYS A 348 11.46 5.38 7.33
C LYS A 348 12.87 4.83 7.44
N GLN A 349 13.85 5.65 7.83
CA GLN A 349 15.19 5.15 8.15
C GLN A 349 15.16 4.29 9.43
N GLU A 350 14.41 4.69 10.46
CA GLU A 350 14.22 3.87 11.66
C GLU A 350 13.46 2.57 11.34
N GLU A 351 12.43 2.63 10.50
CA GLU A 351 11.72 1.44 10.01
C GLU A 351 12.68 0.48 9.30
N PHE A 352 13.56 0.99 8.43
CA PHE A 352 14.54 0.19 7.71
C PHE A 352 15.49 -0.57 8.66
N LYS A 353 16.02 0.11 9.69
CA LYS A 353 16.90 -0.51 10.70
C LYS A 353 16.22 -1.65 11.47
N MET A 354 14.90 -1.59 11.62
CA MET A 354 14.13 -2.62 12.31
C MET A 354 13.76 -3.81 11.42
N ARG A 355 13.89 -3.71 10.09
CA ARG A 355 13.42 -4.76 9.18
C ARG A 355 14.09 -6.11 9.49
N LYS A 356 13.27 -7.13 9.73
CA LYS A 356 13.72 -8.51 9.71
C LYS A 356 13.53 -9.04 8.29
N THR A 357 14.60 -9.55 7.70
CA THR A 357 14.57 -10.07 6.33
C THR A 357 14.11 -11.52 6.32
N PHE A 358 13.37 -11.91 5.28
CA PHE A 358 12.94 -13.30 5.13
C PHE A 358 14.12 -14.23 4.84
N GLU A 359 14.15 -15.38 5.50
CA GLU A 359 15.17 -16.42 5.28
C GLU A 359 14.73 -17.37 4.15
N ALA A 360 15.65 -17.72 3.26
CA ALA A 360 15.45 -18.82 2.32
C ALA A 360 15.72 -20.14 3.06
N ARG A 361 14.67 -20.82 3.52
CA ARG A 361 14.75 -22.17 4.10
C ARG A 361 14.28 -23.24 3.13
#